data_AF-A0A372RC38-F1
#
_entry.id   AF-A0A372RC38-F1
#
_cell.length_a   1.000
_cell.length_b   1.000
_cell.length_c   1.000
_cell.angle_alpha   90.00
_cell.angle_beta   90.00
_cell.angle_gamma   90.00
#
_symmetry.space_group_name_H-M   'P 1'
#
loop_
_entity.id
_entity.type
_entity.pdbx_description
1 polymer ?
#
loop_
_entity_poly.entity_id
_entity_poly.type
_entity_poly.pdbx_seq_one_letter_code
_entity_poly.pdbx_strand_id
1 'polypeptide(L)'
;MSGNKEFTIDELAQHNTKASLYISIKGKVYDVTKFIDEHPGGEEVLLDEAGRDATEAFEDVGHSDEAHGLLKGFEIGVLKEGSQPQTQKPPTHSYPKHPQPESSSSVFNYLFPLGVLVAFIAYKYISG
;
A
#
# COMPACT_ATOMS: atom_id res chain seq x y z
N MET A 1 14.53 -14.02 30.42
CA MET A 1 14.49 -13.11 29.26
C MET A 1 14.37 -13.98 28.03
N SER A 2 13.15 -14.28 27.60
CA SER A 2 12.96 -14.94 26.31
C SER A 2 13.52 -13.98 25.27
N GLY A 3 14.58 -14.37 24.57
CA GLY A 3 15.24 -13.50 23.61
C GLY A 3 14.27 -13.21 22.48
N ASN A 4 13.63 -12.04 22.51
CA ASN A 4 12.86 -11.56 21.38
C ASN A 4 13.85 -11.45 20.20
N LYS A 5 13.51 -12.11 19.09
CA LYS A 5 14.35 -12.09 17.90
C LYS A 5 14.48 -10.64 17.44
N GLU A 6 15.71 -10.16 17.27
CA GLU A 6 15.96 -8.82 16.74
C GLU A 6 15.96 -8.90 15.22
N PHE A 7 15.30 -7.94 14.59
CA PHE A 7 15.27 -7.79 13.13
C PHE A 7 15.88 -6.45 12.76
N THR A 8 16.69 -6.43 11.70
CA THR A 8 17.13 -5.19 11.06
C THR A 8 16.11 -4.70 10.04
N ILE A 9 16.19 -3.43 9.61
CA ILE A 9 15.35 -2.91 8.52
C ILE A 9 15.61 -3.68 7.22
N ASP A 10 16.85 -4.07 6.95
CA ASP A 10 17.20 -4.83 5.76
C ASP A 10 16.52 -6.21 5.76
N GLU A 11 16.57 -6.92 6.90
CA GLU A 11 15.86 -8.18 7.05
C GLU A 11 14.35 -8.00 6.92
N LEU A 12 13.78 -6.95 7.53
CA LEU A 12 12.36 -6.66 7.40
C LEU A 12 11.97 -6.44 5.93
N ALA A 13 12.76 -5.66 5.18
CA ALA A 13 12.51 -5.33 3.78
C ALA A 13 12.54 -6.56 2.84
N GLN A 14 13.20 -7.66 3.24
CA GLN A 14 13.18 -8.91 2.48
C GLN A 14 11.84 -9.66 2.59
N HIS A 15 11.01 -9.31 3.58
CA HIS A 15 9.70 -9.93 3.84
C HIS A 15 8.57 -9.04 3.33
N ASN A 16 8.57 -8.80 2.01
CA ASN A 16 7.67 -7.90 1.31
C ASN A 16 6.71 -8.59 0.31
N THR A 17 6.43 -9.90 0.49
CA THR A 17 5.62 -10.67 -0.46
C THR A 17 4.47 -11.40 0.24
N LYS A 18 3.44 -11.79 -0.51
CA LYS A 18 2.31 -12.57 0.06
C LYS A 18 2.73 -13.88 0.73
N ALA A 19 3.83 -14.48 0.28
CA ALA A 19 4.38 -15.71 0.87
C ALA A 19 5.27 -15.45 2.10
N SER A 20 5.69 -14.21 2.31
CA SER A 20 6.51 -13.81 3.45
C SER A 20 6.32 -12.30 3.68
N LEU A 21 5.39 -11.95 4.57
CA LEU A 21 4.91 -10.59 4.80
C LEU A 21 5.08 -10.20 6.26
N TYR A 22 6.14 -9.43 6.54
CA TYR A 22 6.39 -8.92 7.88
C TYR A 22 6.19 -7.41 7.91
N ILE A 23 5.65 -6.92 9.02
CA ILE A 23 5.47 -5.49 9.25
C ILE A 23 6.04 -5.13 10.62
N SER A 24 6.54 -3.90 10.76
CA SER A 24 6.84 -3.36 12.08
C SER A 24 5.77 -2.39 12.54
N ILE A 25 5.35 -2.51 13.80
CA ILE A 25 4.44 -1.56 14.44
C ILE A 25 5.03 -1.23 15.82
N LYS A 26 5.28 0.05 16.08
CA LYS A 26 5.85 0.58 17.34
C LYS A 26 7.13 -0.15 17.76
N GLY A 27 8.00 -0.45 16.80
CA GLY A 27 9.28 -1.12 17.03
C GLY A 27 9.20 -2.63 17.30
N LYS A 28 8.02 -3.24 17.15
CA LYS A 28 7.82 -4.70 17.20
C LYS A 28 7.60 -5.24 15.80
N VAL A 29 8.06 -6.45 15.53
CA VAL A 29 7.94 -7.10 14.22
C VAL A 29 6.90 -8.21 14.28
N TYR A 30 6.01 -8.22 13.30
CA TYR A 30 4.86 -9.11 13.22
C TYR A 30 4.87 -9.89 11.91
N ASP A 31 4.64 -11.19 11.98
CA ASP A 31 4.41 -12.06 10.82
C ASP A 31 2.91 -12.16 10.54
N VAL A 32 2.44 -11.40 9.56
CA VAL A 32 1.03 -11.41 9.14
C VAL A 32 0.83 -12.18 7.82
N THR A 33 1.81 -12.98 7.39
CA THR A 33 1.76 -13.78 6.16
C THR A 33 0.51 -14.64 6.08
N LYS A 34 0.11 -15.24 7.21
CA LYS A 34 -1.09 -16.11 7.27
C LYS A 34 -2.39 -15.33 7.39
N PHE A 35 -2.31 -14.05 7.74
CA PHE A 35 -3.47 -13.19 7.98
C PHE A 35 -3.82 -12.34 6.76
N ILE A 36 -2.94 -12.28 5.75
CA ILE A 36 -3.12 -11.44 4.57
C ILE A 36 -4.47 -11.63 3.87
N ASP A 37 -4.91 -12.88 3.67
CA ASP A 37 -6.19 -13.21 3.04
C ASP A 37 -7.41 -12.97 3.94
N GLU A 38 -7.21 -12.95 5.26
CA GLU A 38 -8.25 -12.76 6.27
C GLU A 38 -8.37 -11.31 6.73
N HIS A 39 -7.51 -10.42 6.22
CA HIS A 39 -7.47 -9.02 6.62
C HIS A 39 -8.72 -8.27 6.10
N PRO A 40 -9.59 -7.72 6.98
CA PRO A 40 -10.82 -7.06 6.55
C PRO A 40 -10.60 -5.82 5.67
N GLY A 41 -9.43 -5.18 5.76
CA GLY A 41 -9.03 -4.06 4.92
C GLY A 41 -8.50 -4.45 3.54
N GLY A 42 -8.41 -5.76 3.25
CA GLY A 42 -7.85 -6.31 2.01
C GLY A 42 -6.36 -6.61 2.09
N GLU A 43 -5.88 -7.43 1.15
CA GLU A 43 -4.47 -7.82 1.07
C GLU A 43 -3.56 -6.69 0.57
N GLU A 44 -4.07 -5.80 -0.29
CA GLU A 44 -3.28 -4.74 -0.93
C GLU A 44 -2.65 -3.79 0.09
N VAL A 45 -3.40 -3.39 1.11
CA VAL A 45 -2.90 -2.48 2.15
C VAL A 45 -1.83 -3.10 3.03
N LEU A 46 -1.84 -4.42 3.22
CA LEU A 46 -0.77 -5.13 3.91
C LEU A 46 0.46 -5.32 3.03
N LEU A 47 0.27 -5.57 1.73
CA LEU A 47 1.36 -5.68 0.77
C LEU A 47 2.08 -4.36 0.55
N ASP A 48 1.35 -3.25 0.54
CA ASP A 48 1.95 -1.93 0.52
C ASP A 48 2.88 -1.79 1.73
N GLU A 49 2.38 -1.96 2.95
CA GLU A 49 3.18 -1.79 4.17
C GLU A 49 4.12 -2.96 4.48
N ALA A 50 4.26 -3.93 3.58
CA ALA A 50 5.11 -5.09 3.78
C ALA A 50 6.61 -4.71 3.78
N GLY A 51 7.33 -5.28 4.75
CA GLY A 51 8.76 -5.08 4.93
C GLY A 51 9.16 -3.70 5.47
N ARG A 52 8.20 -2.92 5.99
CA ARG A 52 8.43 -1.58 6.54
C ARG A 52 7.65 -1.33 7.83
N ASP A 53 7.82 -0.14 8.39
CA ASP A 53 7.09 0.30 9.56
C ASP A 53 5.70 0.82 9.19
N ALA A 54 4.69 0.06 9.59
CA ALA A 54 3.28 0.29 9.33
C ALA A 54 2.59 1.02 10.51
N THR A 55 3.36 1.60 11.45
CA THR A 55 2.78 2.19 12.66
C THR A 55 1.77 3.27 12.35
N GLU A 56 2.13 4.21 11.46
CA GLU A 56 1.23 5.31 11.08
C GLU A 56 -0.03 4.79 10.38
N ALA A 57 0.12 3.88 9.41
CA ALA A 57 -1.01 3.29 8.69
C ALA A 57 -1.96 2.52 9.63
N PHE A 58 -1.41 1.78 10.59
CA PHE A 58 -2.20 1.01 11.55
C PHE A 58 -2.97 1.89 12.54
N GLU A 59 -2.35 2.98 13.00
CA GLU A 59 -2.96 3.94 13.94
C GLU A 59 -3.97 4.88 13.26
N ASP A 60 -3.72 5.31 12.03
CA ASP A 60 -4.62 6.20 11.26
C ASP A 60 -5.97 5.54 10.97
N VAL A 61 -5.97 4.23 10.69
CA VAL A 61 -7.20 3.45 10.45
C VAL A 61 -8.05 3.32 11.71
N GLY A 62 -7.44 3.34 12.90
CA GLY A 62 -8.17 3.21 14.17
C GLY A 62 -8.72 1.80 14.43
N HIS A 63 -7.85 0.79 14.35
CA HIS A 63 -8.20 -0.60 14.63
C HIS A 63 -8.79 -0.82 16.04
N SER A 64 -9.71 -1.77 16.18
CA SER A 64 -10.34 -2.10 17.47
C SER A 64 -9.38 -2.79 18.45
N ASP A 65 -9.72 -2.80 19.74
CA ASP A 65 -8.93 -3.49 20.78
C ASP A 65 -8.76 -5.00 20.47
N GLU A 66 -9.76 -5.62 19.83
CA GLU A 66 -9.69 -7.02 19.41
C GLU A 66 -8.63 -7.22 18.33
N ALA A 67 -8.54 -6.31 17.35
CA ALA A 67 -7.51 -6.35 16.32
C ALA A 67 -6.11 -6.16 16.92
N HIS A 68 -5.96 -5.27 17.91
CA HIS A 68 -4.72 -5.16 18.69
C HIS A 68 -4.38 -6.45 19.45
N GLY A 69 -5.39 -7.17 19.94
CA GLY A 69 -5.23 -8.48 20.57
C GLY A 69 -4.72 -9.54 19.59
N LEU A 70 -5.31 -9.60 18.40
CA LEU A 70 -4.88 -10.51 17.33
C LEU A 70 -3.45 -10.21 16.88
N LEU A 71 -3.11 -8.93 16.69
CA LEU A 71 -1.78 -8.48 16.29
C LEU A 71 -0.69 -9.01 17.23
N LYS A 72 -0.93 -9.02 18.55
CA LYS A 72 0.03 -9.57 19.53
C LYS A 72 0.35 -11.04 19.31
N GLY A 73 -0.59 -11.82 18.78
CA GLY A 73 -0.38 -13.24 18.46
C GLY A 73 0.59 -13.47 17.29
N PHE A 74 0.79 -12.45 16.45
CA PHE A 74 1.70 -12.48 15.30
C PHE A 74 3.09 -11.91 15.62
N GLU A 75 3.36 -11.49 16.85
CA GLU A 75 4.67 -10.94 17.23
C GLU A 75 5.77 -12.00 17.11
N ILE A 76 6.75 -11.76 16.25
CA ILE A 76 7.91 -12.64 16.05
C ILE A 76 9.20 -12.07 16.65
N GLY A 77 9.20 -10.78 17.01
CA GLY A 77 10.39 -10.13 17.53
C GLY A 77 10.29 -8.61 17.65
N VAL A 78 11.44 -7.97 17.73
CA VAL A 78 11.60 -6.52 17.87
C VAL A 78 12.52 -5.98 16.79
N LEU A 79 12.28 -4.75 16.36
CA LEU A 79 13.11 -4.06 15.41
C LEU A 79 14.32 -3.47 16.14
N LYS A 80 15.52 -3.69 15.60
CA LYS A 80 16.78 -3.28 16.24
C LYS A 80 16.89 -1.76 16.29
N GLU A 81 16.91 -1.22 17.50
CA GLU A 81 17.05 0.22 17.75
C GLU A 81 18.44 0.70 17.29
N GLY A 82 18.46 1.69 16.38
CA GLY A 82 19.66 2.16 15.69
C GLY A 82 19.66 1.92 14.17
N SER A 83 18.72 1.12 13.66
CA SER A 83 18.39 1.08 12.22
C SER A 83 17.27 2.06 11.88
N GLN A 84 17.11 3.15 12.63
CA GLN A 84 16.19 4.20 12.23
C GLN A 84 16.83 4.97 11.06
N PRO A 85 16.18 5.10 9.89
CA PRO A 85 16.36 6.33 9.14
C PRO A 85 15.86 7.44 10.05
N GLN A 86 16.78 8.15 10.70
CA GLN A 86 16.44 9.34 11.45
C GLN A 86 15.75 10.33 10.51
N THR A 87 14.54 10.73 10.89
CA THR A 87 13.88 11.96 10.45
C THR A 87 13.67 12.11 8.95
N GLN A 88 12.58 11.53 8.44
CA GLN A 88 11.70 12.32 7.59
C GLN A 88 10.35 12.40 8.28
N LYS A 89 10.07 13.59 8.82
CA LYS A 89 8.71 14.14 8.88
C LYS A 89 8.04 13.81 7.53
N PRO A 90 6.75 13.43 7.55
CA PRO A 90 6.23 12.30 6.79
C PRO A 90 6.70 12.34 5.33
N PRO A 91 7.05 11.22 4.66
CA PRO A 91 6.74 11.21 3.25
C PRO A 91 5.25 11.55 3.22
N THR A 92 4.92 12.63 2.52
CA THR A 92 3.55 12.86 2.11
C THR A 92 3.20 11.69 1.19
N HIS A 93 2.95 10.53 1.81
CA HIS A 93 2.15 9.46 1.31
C HIS A 93 0.72 9.87 1.76
N SER A 94 0.21 11.05 1.37
CA SER A 94 -0.60 11.08 0.14
C SER A 94 -0.48 9.74 -0.53
N TYR A 95 -1.41 8.82 -0.25
CA TYR A 95 -1.70 7.70 -1.13
C TYR A 95 -1.18 8.08 -2.53
N PRO A 96 -0.13 7.43 -3.08
CA PRO A 96 -0.15 7.26 -4.50
C PRO A 96 -1.43 6.46 -4.64
N LYS A 97 -2.52 7.16 -4.95
CA LYS A 97 -3.58 6.59 -5.74
C LYS A 97 -2.82 5.76 -6.75
N HIS A 98 -2.91 4.45 -6.57
CA HIS A 98 -2.43 3.41 -7.45
C HIS A 98 -2.14 4.06 -8.81
N PRO A 99 -0.94 4.00 -9.41
CA PRO A 99 -0.90 4.02 -10.86
C PRO A 99 -1.62 2.73 -11.26
N GLN A 100 -2.96 2.78 -11.18
CA GLN A 100 -3.83 2.17 -12.16
C GLN A 100 -3.06 2.39 -13.44
N PRO A 101 -2.73 1.34 -14.21
CA PRO A 101 -2.19 1.57 -15.54
C PRO A 101 -3.06 2.67 -16.11
N GLU A 102 -2.46 3.83 -16.36
CA GLU A 102 -3.11 4.96 -17.01
C GLU A 102 -3.38 4.58 -18.46
N SER A 103 -4.10 3.47 -18.64
CA SER A 103 -4.86 3.08 -19.79
C SER A 103 -6.08 4.00 -19.84
N SER A 104 -5.78 5.26 -20.13
CA SER A 104 -6.33 5.91 -21.31
C SER A 104 -7.83 5.73 -21.48
N SER A 105 -8.62 6.37 -20.62
CA SER A 105 -10.07 6.48 -20.84
C SER A 105 -10.66 7.86 -20.61
N SER A 106 -9.91 8.84 -20.07
CA SER A 106 -10.45 10.20 -19.87
C SER A 106 -10.19 11.16 -21.05
N VAL A 107 -9.22 10.89 -21.93
CA VAL A 107 -9.03 11.69 -23.16
C VAL A 107 -9.79 11.11 -24.35
N PHE A 108 -9.96 9.79 -24.42
CA PHE A 108 -10.63 9.14 -25.54
C PHE A 108 -12.14 9.45 -25.62
N ASN A 109 -12.80 9.76 -24.49
CA ASN A 109 -14.23 10.10 -24.45
C ASN A 109 -14.56 11.50 -25.02
N TYR A 110 -13.56 12.37 -25.21
CA TYR A 110 -13.75 13.70 -25.83
C TYR A 110 -13.23 13.78 -27.28
N LEU A 111 -12.31 12.91 -27.69
CA LEU A 111 -11.85 12.88 -29.08
C LEU A 111 -12.85 12.22 -30.04
N PHE A 112 -13.64 11.24 -29.57
CA PHE A 112 -14.61 10.54 -30.41
C PHE A 112 -15.78 11.43 -30.90
N PRO A 113 -16.43 12.28 -30.05
CA PRO A 113 -17.49 13.17 -30.53
C PRO A 113 -16.97 14.37 -31.35
N LEU A 114 -15.75 14.86 -31.09
CA LEU A 114 -15.19 15.99 -31.83
C LEU A 114 -14.83 15.61 -33.28
N GLY A 115 -14.32 14.40 -33.51
CA GLY A 115 -14.00 13.90 -34.85
C GLY A 115 -15.23 13.72 -35.75
N VAL A 116 -16.36 13.25 -35.20
CA VAL A 116 -17.62 13.08 -35.93
C VAL A 116 -18.21 14.44 -36.35
N LEU A 117 -18.08 15.48 -35.52
CA LEU A 117 -18.57 16.83 -35.84
C LEU A 117 -17.78 17.47 -37.00
N VAL A 118 -16.45 17.32 -37.02
CA VAL A 118 -15.60 17.83 -38.11
C VAL A 118 -15.89 17.09 -39.43
N ALA A 119 -16.03 15.77 -39.38
CA ALA A 119 -16.38 14.97 -40.56
C ALA A 119 -17.78 15.30 -41.11
N PHE A 120 -18.76 15.56 -40.24
CA PHE A 120 -20.12 15.94 -40.66
C PHE A 120 -20.15 17.33 -41.33
N ILE A 121 -19.42 18.31 -40.78
CA ILE A 121 -19.32 19.66 -41.38
C ILE A 121 -18.66 19.58 -42.75
N ALA A 122 -17.56 18.84 -42.89
CA ALA A 122 -16.88 18.66 -44.17
C ALA A 122 -17.78 17.95 -45.21
N TYR A 123 -18.48 16.88 -44.81
CA TYR A 123 -19.40 16.17 -45.70
C TYR A 123 -20.53 17.08 -46.22
N LYS A 124 -21.10 17.93 -45.35
CA LYS A 124 -22.18 18.86 -45.75
C LYS A 124 -21.72 19.97 -46.69
N TYR A 125 -20.42 20.31 -46.69
CA TYR A 125 -19.84 21.36 -47.53
C TYR A 125 -19.37 20.85 -48.89
N ILE A 126 -19.09 19.55 -49.01
CA ILE A 126 -18.66 18.90 -50.26
C ILE A 126 -19.86 18.31 -51.02
N SER A 127 -20.94 17.97 -50.32
CA SER A 127 -22.13 17.33 -50.90
C SER A 127 -23.32 18.28 -51.16
N GLY A 128 -23.13 19.59 -50.97
CA GLY A 128 -24.11 20.63 -51.27
C GLY A 128 -23.48 21.70 -52.14
#